data_AF-A0A735IXZ2-F1
#
_entry.id   AF-A0A735IXZ2-F1
#
_cell.length_a   1.000
_cell.length_b   1.000
_cell.length_c   1.000
_cell.angle_alpha   90.00
_cell.angle_beta   90.00
_cell.angle_gamma   90.00
#
_symmetry.space_group_name_H-M   'P 1'
#
loop_
_entity.id
_entity.type
_entity.pdbx_description
1 polymer ?
#
loop_
_entity_poly.entity_id
_entity_poly.type
_entity_poly.pdbx_seq_one_letter_code
_entity_poly.pdbx_strand_id
1 'polypeptide(L)'
;MSIQGKEFIDAAITCLDTGVESGFRSAISRAYYAFYHETCGLLTCCPPTTHDGFVQYLTSDARRKGEPYELMSLIQLGAVLKQQKMKRKRADYDLTETILQTEASSSISAVNKMLDKIAEMKSQAA
;
A
#
# COMPACT_ATOMS: atom_id res chain seq x y z
N MET A 1 -5.77 -13.82 17.56
CA MET A 1 -4.54 -13.01 17.48
C MET A 1 -4.73 -11.97 16.38
N SER A 2 -4.32 -10.73 16.59
CA SER A 2 -4.34 -9.65 15.58
C SER A 2 -3.02 -9.62 14.81
N ILE A 3 -3.05 -9.17 13.56
CA ILE A 3 -1.86 -9.03 12.69
C ILE A 3 -1.57 -7.55 12.38
N GLN A 4 -0.31 -7.24 12.05
CA GLN A 4 0.18 -5.96 11.57
C GLN A 4 0.14 -5.87 10.04
N GLY A 5 0.21 -4.65 9.49
CA GLY A 5 0.20 -4.45 8.04
C GLY A 5 1.42 -5.11 7.37
N LYS A 6 2.59 -5.07 8.02
CA LYS A 6 3.80 -5.78 7.52
C LYS A 6 3.61 -7.29 7.31
N GLU A 7 2.76 -7.96 8.10
CA GLU A 7 2.53 -9.41 7.97
C GLU A 7 1.80 -9.75 6.65
N PHE A 8 1.11 -8.77 6.05
CA PHE A 8 0.57 -8.92 4.70
C PHE A 8 1.68 -8.97 3.61
N ILE A 9 2.88 -8.41 3.86
CA ILE A 9 4.01 -8.55 2.93
C ILE A 9 4.55 -9.98 2.93
N ASP A 10 4.69 -10.59 4.09
CA ASP A 10 5.14 -11.99 4.16
C ASP A 10 4.16 -12.93 3.42
N ALA A 11 2.85 -12.66 3.57
CA ALA A 11 1.83 -13.33 2.79
C ALA A 11 1.94 -13.03 1.28
N ALA A 12 2.26 -11.80 0.89
CA ALA A 12 2.45 -11.43 -0.52
C ALA A 12 3.62 -12.18 -1.15
N ILE A 13 4.74 -12.32 -0.43
CA ILE A 13 5.92 -13.08 -0.85
C ILE A 13 5.56 -14.56 -1.01
N THR A 14 4.87 -15.13 -0.02
CA THR A 14 4.39 -16.53 -0.10
C THR A 14 3.51 -16.76 -1.34
N CYS A 15 2.63 -15.81 -1.68
CA CYS A 15 1.83 -15.88 -2.90
C CYS A 15 2.66 -15.73 -4.19
N LEU A 16 3.71 -14.92 -4.19
CA LEU A 16 4.61 -14.77 -5.34
C LEU A 16 5.36 -16.08 -5.61
N ASP A 17 5.81 -16.75 -4.55
CA ASP A 17 6.63 -17.96 -4.60
C ASP A 17 5.88 -19.18 -5.15
N THR A 18 4.54 -19.14 -5.19
CA THR A 18 3.76 -20.22 -5.83
C THR A 18 4.00 -20.29 -7.34
N GLY A 19 4.56 -19.25 -7.98
CA GLY A 19 4.95 -19.27 -9.39
C GLY A 19 3.78 -19.38 -10.38
N VAL A 20 2.55 -19.12 -9.94
CA VAL A 20 1.33 -19.24 -10.75
C VAL A 20 0.56 -17.92 -10.77
N GLU A 21 -0.25 -17.74 -11.81
CA GLU A 21 -1.01 -16.52 -12.09
C GLU A 21 -1.89 -16.06 -10.91
N SER A 22 -2.63 -16.99 -10.29
CA SER A 22 -3.46 -16.71 -9.11
C SER A 22 -2.64 -16.27 -7.89
N GLY A 23 -1.41 -16.79 -7.78
CA GLY A 23 -0.43 -16.36 -6.79
C GLY A 23 0.06 -14.94 -7.05
N PHE A 24 0.37 -14.60 -8.31
CA PHE A 24 0.78 -13.25 -8.71
C PHE A 24 -0.31 -12.21 -8.45
N ARG A 25 -1.57 -12.53 -8.75
CA ARG A 25 -2.73 -11.68 -8.39
C ARG A 25 -2.81 -11.44 -6.89
N SER A 26 -2.76 -12.55 -6.13
CA SER A 26 -2.84 -12.52 -4.67
C SER A 26 -1.70 -11.72 -4.05
N ALA A 27 -0.47 -11.84 -4.59
CA ALA A 27 0.70 -11.09 -4.16
C ALA A 27 0.49 -9.58 -4.29
N ILE A 28 -0.04 -9.10 -5.42
CA ILE A 28 -0.37 -7.67 -5.61
C ILE A 28 -1.42 -7.21 -4.59
N SER A 29 -2.47 -8.02 -4.39
CA SER A 29 -3.55 -7.69 -3.45
C SER A 29 -3.03 -7.56 -2.02
N ARG A 30 -2.23 -8.54 -1.56
CA ARG A 30 -1.64 -8.54 -0.21
C ARG A 30 -0.63 -7.41 -0.03
N ALA A 31 0.20 -7.11 -1.04
CA ALA A 31 1.10 -5.96 -0.99
C ALA A 31 0.35 -4.64 -0.84
N TYR A 32 -0.75 -4.45 -1.58
CA TYR A 32 -1.59 -3.27 -1.42
C TYR A 32 -2.17 -3.15 0.00
N TYR A 33 -2.70 -4.24 0.56
CA TYR A 33 -3.26 -4.22 1.91
C TYR A 33 -2.21 -3.95 2.98
N ALA A 34 -1.01 -4.49 2.85
CA ALA A 34 0.11 -4.17 3.73
C ALA A 34 0.35 -2.66 3.77
N PHE A 35 0.47 -2.06 2.59
CA PHE A 35 0.73 -0.63 2.47
C PHE A 35 -0.41 0.23 3.00
N TYR A 36 -1.65 -0.14 2.67
CA TYR A 36 -2.85 0.54 3.13
C TYR A 36 -2.93 0.56 4.65
N HIS A 37 -2.80 -0.60 5.31
CA HIS A 37 -2.93 -0.71 6.76
C HIS A 37 -1.81 0.00 7.51
N GLU A 38 -0.56 -0.10 7.05
CA GLU A 38 0.56 0.65 7.66
C GLU A 38 0.40 2.16 7.51
N THR A 39 -0.11 2.62 6.36
CA THR A 39 -0.39 4.05 6.16
C THR A 39 -1.56 4.50 7.03
N CYS A 40 -2.63 3.70 7.18
CA CYS A 40 -3.72 4.02 8.10
C CYS A 40 -3.24 4.12 9.55
N GLY A 41 -2.36 3.21 9.98
CA GLY A 41 -1.79 3.23 11.33
C GLY A 41 -0.80 4.36 11.58
N LEU A 42 -0.33 5.05 10.53
CA LEU A 42 0.56 6.21 10.62
C LEU A 42 -0.20 7.52 10.89
N LEU A 43 -1.37 7.67 10.28
CA LEU A 43 -2.14 8.91 10.26
C LEU A 43 -2.95 9.11 11.55
N THR A 44 -3.03 10.35 12.00
CA THR A 44 -3.67 10.77 13.25
C THR A 44 -4.88 11.67 13.02
N CYS A 45 -4.90 12.37 11.89
CA CYS A 45 -5.88 13.39 11.54
C CYS A 45 -6.80 12.96 10.39
N CYS A 46 -6.53 11.81 9.76
CA CYS A 46 -7.38 11.28 8.67
C CYS A 46 -8.73 10.81 9.23
N PRO A 47 -9.87 11.35 8.74
CA PRO A 47 -11.18 10.83 9.12
C PRO A 47 -11.41 9.42 8.53
N PRO A 48 -12.33 8.62 9.09
CA PRO A 48 -12.80 7.40 8.46
C PRO A 48 -13.28 7.67 7.03
N THR A 49 -12.78 6.89 6.07
CA THR A 49 -13.04 7.14 4.65
C THR A 49 -12.86 5.87 3.82
N THR A 50 -13.23 5.94 2.53
CA THR A 50 -13.03 4.84 1.59
C THR A 50 -11.58 4.79 1.10
N HIS A 51 -11.18 3.72 0.42
CA HIS A 51 -9.86 3.66 -0.21
C HIS A 51 -9.60 4.81 -1.20
N ASP A 52 -10.62 5.32 -1.91
CA ASP A 52 -10.48 6.50 -2.78
C ASP A 52 -10.29 7.78 -1.96
N GLY A 53 -11.13 7.97 -0.94
CA GLY A 53 -11.02 9.14 -0.07
C GLY A 53 -9.70 9.18 0.70
N PHE A 54 -9.12 8.02 1.02
CA PHE A 54 -7.82 7.92 1.67
C PHE A 54 -6.66 8.36 0.75
N VAL A 55 -6.69 7.95 -0.52
CA VAL A 55 -5.75 8.44 -1.53
C VAL A 55 -5.92 9.95 -1.74
N GLN A 56 -7.15 10.44 -1.80
CA GLN A 56 -7.45 11.87 -1.94
C GLN A 56 -6.96 12.67 -0.72
N TYR A 57 -7.14 12.12 0.47
CA TYR A 57 -6.66 12.70 1.72
C TYR A 57 -5.15 12.98 1.67
N LEU A 58 -4.36 11.95 1.33
CA LEU A 58 -2.91 12.04 1.27
C LEU A 58 -2.38 12.99 0.18
N THR A 59 -3.11 13.13 -0.93
CA THR A 59 -2.63 13.85 -2.12
C THR A 59 -3.13 15.29 -2.23
N SER A 60 -4.34 15.58 -1.75
CA SER A 60 -5.02 16.86 -2.07
C SER A 60 -5.81 17.50 -0.92
N ASP A 61 -6.27 16.75 0.08
CA ASP A 61 -7.03 17.30 1.22
C ASP A 61 -6.17 18.19 2.12
N ALA A 62 -6.68 19.36 2.50
CA ALA A 62 -5.98 20.33 3.33
C ALA A 62 -5.72 19.82 4.76
N ARG A 63 -6.57 18.91 5.28
CA ARG A 63 -6.45 18.35 6.64
C ARG A 63 -5.17 17.55 6.85
N ARG A 64 -4.55 17.03 5.79
CA ARG A 64 -3.26 16.34 5.87
C ARG A 64 -2.12 17.21 6.40
N LYS A 65 -2.26 18.54 6.30
CA LYS A 65 -1.28 19.49 6.87
C LYS A 65 -1.26 19.48 8.41
N GLY A 66 -2.28 18.88 9.04
CA GLY A 66 -2.31 18.68 10.50
C GLY A 66 -1.60 17.41 10.96
N GLU A 67 -1.19 16.54 10.03
CA GLU A 67 -0.41 15.35 10.39
C GLU A 67 1.01 15.74 10.83
N PRO A 68 1.63 14.99 11.76
CA PRO A 68 2.97 15.30 12.27
C PRO A 68 4.09 14.88 11.30
N TYR A 69 3.82 14.88 9.99
CA TYR A 69 4.74 14.41 8.97
C TYR A 69 4.87 15.39 7.81
N GLU A 70 6.03 15.39 7.18
CA GLU A 70 6.32 16.22 6.02
C GLU A 70 5.31 16.03 4.89
N LEU A 71 4.79 17.15 4.37
CA LEU A 71 3.74 17.18 3.36
C LEU A 71 4.12 16.38 2.10
N MET A 72 5.37 16.49 1.67
CA MET A 72 5.86 15.76 0.48
C MET A 72 5.91 14.26 0.72
N SER A 73 6.22 13.82 1.93
CA SER A 73 6.18 12.41 2.29
C SER A 73 4.75 11.86 2.21
N LEU A 74 3.76 12.58 2.73
CA LEU A 74 2.34 12.20 2.63
C LEU A 74 1.87 12.11 1.17
N ILE A 75 2.23 13.09 0.33
CA ILE A 75 1.89 13.10 -1.09
C ILE A 75 2.51 11.87 -1.80
N GLN A 76 3.77 11.54 -1.47
CA GLN A 76 4.43 10.37 -2.03
C GLN A 76 3.71 9.08 -1.64
N LEU A 77 3.33 8.92 -0.37
CA LEU A 77 2.55 7.75 0.07
C LEU A 77 1.24 7.64 -0.71
N GLY A 78 0.50 8.75 -0.84
CA GLY A 78 -0.76 8.81 -1.57
C GLY A 78 -0.62 8.45 -3.05
N ALA A 79 0.43 8.93 -3.71
CA ALA A 79 0.70 8.65 -5.13
C ALA A 79 0.99 7.16 -5.36
N VAL A 80 1.85 6.55 -4.53
CA VAL A 80 2.15 5.11 -4.63
C VAL A 80 0.91 4.29 -4.28
N LEU A 81 0.13 4.71 -3.27
CA LEU A 81 -1.07 3.98 -2.85
C LEU A 81 -2.13 3.99 -3.95
N LYS A 82 -2.28 5.11 -4.67
CA LYS A 82 -3.12 5.20 -5.87
C LYS A 82 -2.71 4.17 -6.92
N GLN A 83 -1.40 4.11 -7.22
CA GLN A 83 -0.87 3.15 -8.19
C GLN A 83 -1.12 1.70 -7.76
N GLN A 84 -0.82 1.36 -6.50
CA GLN A 84 -1.02 0.00 -5.99
C GLN A 84 -2.50 -0.38 -5.95
N LYS A 85 -3.40 0.56 -5.63
CA LYS A 85 -4.84 0.35 -5.70
C LYS A 85 -5.30 0.00 -7.12
N MET A 86 -4.79 0.71 -8.13
CA MET A 86 -5.12 0.42 -9.53
C MET A 86 -4.64 -0.98 -9.93
N LYS A 87 -3.40 -1.35 -9.57
CA LYS A 87 -2.86 -2.69 -9.81
C LYS A 87 -3.69 -3.76 -9.10
N ARG A 88 -4.06 -3.54 -7.84
CA ARG A 88 -4.91 -4.43 -7.04
C ARG A 88 -6.29 -4.60 -7.66
N LYS A 89 -6.92 -3.52 -8.15
CA LYS A 89 -8.20 -3.61 -8.86
C LYS A 89 -8.09 -4.48 -10.10
N ARG A 90 -7.04 -4.30 -10.91
CA ARG A 90 -6.79 -5.11 -12.11
C ARG A 90 -6.56 -6.57 -11.74
N ALA A 91 -5.67 -6.83 -10.77
CA ALA A 91 -5.36 -8.17 -10.29
C ALA A 91 -6.58 -8.91 -9.71
N ASP A 92 -7.42 -8.24 -8.92
CA ASP A 92 -8.54 -8.89 -8.24
C ASP A 92 -9.77 -9.07 -9.13
N TYR A 93 -10.01 -8.18 -10.10
CA TYR A 93 -11.28 -8.11 -10.82
C TYR A 93 -11.18 -8.31 -12.34
N ASP A 94 -10.03 -8.06 -12.96
CA ASP A 94 -9.87 -8.28 -14.40
C ASP A 94 -9.29 -9.67 -14.66
N LEU A 95 -10.19 -10.65 -14.75
CA LEU A 95 -9.85 -12.05 -14.99
C LEU A 95 -9.52 -12.35 -16.46
N THR A 96 -9.69 -11.38 -17.36
CA THR A 96 -9.40 -11.54 -18.80
C THR A 96 -7.96 -11.19 -19.15
N GLU A 97 -7.30 -10.39 -18.33
CA GLU A 97 -5.88 -10.09 -18.46
C GLU A 97 -5.01 -11.11 -17.70
N THR A 98 -3.76 -11.30 -18.10
CA THR A 98 -2.79 -12.14 -17.36
C THR A 98 -1.88 -11.25 -16.53
N ILE A 99 -1.74 -11.55 -15.23
CA ILE A 99 -0.75 -10.88 -14.37
C ILE A 99 0.59 -11.61 -14.47
N LEU A 100 1.66 -10.87 -14.78
CA LEU A 100 3.02 -11.44 -14.83
C LEU A 100 3.71 -11.43 -13.47
N GLN A 101 4.62 -12.37 -13.25
CA GLN A 101 5.48 -12.42 -12.06
C GLN A 101 6.26 -11.12 -11.84
N THR A 102 6.73 -10.49 -12.93
CA THR A 102 7.44 -9.21 -12.89
C THR A 102 6.56 -8.08 -12.37
N GLU A 103 5.26 -8.10 -12.65
CA GLU A 103 4.31 -7.11 -12.16
C GLU A 103 4.03 -7.30 -10.67
N ALA A 104 3.87 -8.54 -10.22
CA ALA A 104 3.71 -8.87 -8.81
C ALA A 104 4.95 -8.50 -7.98
N SER A 105 6.14 -8.92 -8.41
CA SER A 105 7.41 -8.59 -7.75
C SER A 105 7.69 -7.08 -7.74
N SER A 106 7.37 -6.35 -8.81
CA SER A 106 7.48 -4.88 -8.82
C SER A 106 6.56 -4.20 -7.80
N SER A 107 5.39 -4.79 -7.53
CA SER A 107 4.42 -4.25 -6.58
C SER A 107 4.88 -4.47 -5.14
N ILE A 108 5.38 -5.67 -4.82
CA ILE A 108 6.02 -5.97 -3.53
C ILE A 108 7.21 -5.03 -3.30
N SER A 109 8.10 -4.89 -4.29
CA SER A 109 9.28 -4.02 -4.17
C SER A 109 8.92 -2.56 -3.94
N ALA A 110 7.89 -2.05 -4.62
CA ALA A 110 7.41 -0.69 -4.44
C ALA A 110 6.81 -0.48 -3.05
N VAL A 111 6.07 -1.47 -2.53
CA VAL A 111 5.49 -1.40 -1.18
C VAL A 111 6.57 -1.47 -0.12
N ASN A 112 7.55 -2.37 -0.21
CA ASN A 112 8.65 -2.46 0.76
C ASN A 112 9.36 -1.11 0.93
N LYS A 113 9.69 -0.44 -0.18
CA LYS A 113 10.27 0.92 -0.13
C LYS A 113 9.40 1.94 0.61
N MET A 114 8.08 1.82 0.51
CA MET A 114 7.17 2.70 1.24
C MET A 114 7.02 2.30 2.71
N LEU A 115 7.12 1.02 3.04
CA LEU A 115 7.16 0.56 4.43
C LEU A 115 8.43 1.07 5.14
N ASP A 116 9.57 1.02 4.47
CA ASP A 116 10.83 1.61 4.96
C ASP A 116 10.65 3.12 5.21
N LYS A 117 10.07 3.85 4.23
CA LYS A 117 9.75 5.27 4.37
C LYS A 117 8.80 5.54 5.54
N ILE A 118 7.78 4.71 5.74
CA ILE A 118 6.86 4.84 6.88
C ILE A 118 7.62 4.65 8.20
N ALA A 119 8.54 3.70 8.28
CA ALA A 119 9.37 3.50 9.47
C ALA A 119 10.27 4.71 9.75
N GLU A 120 10.91 5.27 8.72
CA GLU A 120 11.68 6.51 8.81
C GLU A 120 10.82 7.68 9.32
N MET A 121 9.63 7.89 8.74
CA MET A 121 8.69 8.94 9.16
C MET A 121 8.30 8.80 10.64
N LYS A 122 8.02 7.56 11.11
CA LYS A 122 7.71 7.30 12.52
C LYS A 122 8.88 7.63 13.44
N SER A 123 10.12 7.38 13.01
CA SER A 123 11.32 7.67 13.80
C SER A 123 11.64 9.17 13.91
N GLN A 124 11.23 9.98 12.94
CA GLN A 124 11.48 11.42 12.91
C GLN A 124 10.40 12.25 13.63
N ALA A 125 9.20 11.68 13.79
CA ALA A 125 8.08 12.33 14.47
C ALA A 125 8.01 12.04 15.98
N ALA A 126 8.83 11.10 16.47
CA ALA A 126 8.96 10.73 17.89
C ALA A 126 10.02 11.59 18.59
#